data_AF-A0A3B9QE78-F1
#
_entry.id   AF-A0A3B9QE78-F1
#
_cell.length_a   1.000
_cell.length_b   1.000
_cell.length_c   1.000
_cell.angle_alpha   90.00
_cell.angle_beta   90.00
_cell.angle_gamma   90.00
#
_symmetry.space_group_name_H-M   'P 1'
#
loop_
_entity.id
_entity.type
_entity.pdbx_description
1 polymer ?
#
loop_
_entity_poly.entity_id
_entity_poly.type
_entity_poly.pdbx_seq_one_letter_code
_entity_poly.pdbx_strand_id
1 'polypeptide(L)'
;MRIPGPLQKIAGLFLPKRGRSERVTFSLGERPAKQIRQPDTQHQGTLWSKDLDTNVEQLSKTFHLPDSSDVVIREVCCANPNVRVVIAFIEGLACSDKVTTSVLKPLMLLSSIRQTHDRDPVAQIKDALLASTQVEVKHTVEECVEAMVSGDTVVLIQGQNRALIVETKGWEHRSVQGAVSERIVRGPQQGFIEVLRANTGLLRSMIRSPDLVVENIEVGRRTRTQCAVVYMAGIANDKLVNEVRRRIKSIDMDAVLSSGSLEQLIETSHSLLPTMISTERPDRAAHFILEGAVAILVAGDPFALVAPVTFSAFLHSPEDYYVRWPYGNVLRMIRVIALLIAVLLPGTYIAITNYHNEMIPTVLLLSLIHI
;
A
#
# COMPACT_ATOMS: atom_id res chain seq x y z
N MET A 1 5.02 42.85 -72.33
CA MET A 1 5.63 41.73 -71.57
C MET A 1 6.81 42.26 -70.76
N ARG A 2 6.65 42.40 -69.43
CA ARG A 2 7.76 42.65 -68.50
C ARG A 2 7.69 41.59 -67.42
N ILE A 3 8.70 40.73 -67.38
CA ILE A 3 8.88 39.68 -66.38
C ILE A 3 9.46 40.35 -65.12
N PRO A 4 8.86 40.19 -63.93
CA PRO A 4 9.47 40.71 -62.71
C PRO A 4 10.62 39.79 -62.25
N GLY A 5 11.75 40.42 -61.88
CA GLY A 5 13.00 39.79 -61.48
C GLY A 5 13.02 39.22 -60.05
N PRO A 6 14.12 38.54 -59.68
CA PRO A 6 14.18 37.59 -58.55
C PRO A 6 14.15 38.24 -57.15
N LEU A 7 14.17 39.56 -57.03
CA LEU A 7 14.26 40.27 -55.74
C LEU A 7 12.92 40.44 -55.00
N GLN A 8 11.77 40.22 -55.66
CA GLN A 8 10.46 40.25 -54.97
C GLN A 8 10.15 38.98 -54.16
N LYS A 9 10.90 37.88 -54.35
CA LYS A 9 10.69 36.65 -53.57
C LYS A 9 11.36 36.65 -52.20
N ILE A 10 12.27 37.58 -51.91
CA ILE A 10 13.08 37.56 -50.68
C ILE A 10 12.48 38.43 -49.56
N ALA A 11 11.69 39.46 -49.90
CA ALA A 11 11.05 40.33 -48.89
C ALA A 11 9.93 39.64 -48.09
N GLY A 12 9.38 38.52 -48.58
CA GLY A 12 8.33 37.76 -47.90
C GLY A 12 8.83 36.70 -46.91
N LEU A 13 10.15 36.44 -46.86
CA LEU A 13 10.72 35.36 -46.05
C LEU A 13 11.16 35.80 -44.64
N PHE A 14 11.32 37.11 -44.40
CA PHE A 14 11.87 37.66 -43.14
C PHE A 14 10.94 38.60 -42.38
N LEU A 15 9.66 38.73 -42.77
CA LEU A 15 8.68 39.50 -42.02
C LEU A 15 7.61 38.57 -41.44
N PRO A 16 7.47 38.47 -40.10
CA PRO A 16 6.41 37.68 -39.51
C PRO A 16 5.06 38.30 -39.88
N LYS A 17 4.13 37.49 -40.40
CA LYS A 17 2.74 37.89 -40.62
C LYS A 17 2.19 38.43 -39.29
N ARG A 18 1.66 39.66 -39.30
CA ARG A 18 0.90 40.25 -38.19
C ARG A 18 -0.36 39.40 -37.95
N GLY A 19 -0.22 38.35 -37.14
CA GLY A 19 -1.33 37.68 -36.47
C GLY A 19 -1.79 38.56 -35.31
N ARG A 20 -3.11 38.70 -35.14
CA ARG A 20 -3.71 39.31 -33.95
C ARG A 20 -3.08 38.69 -32.71
N SER A 21 -2.70 39.54 -31.75
CA SER A 21 -2.30 39.12 -30.41
C SER A 21 -3.54 38.59 -29.68
N GLU A 22 -3.89 37.32 -29.94
CA GLU A 22 -4.61 36.54 -28.96
C GLU A 22 -3.58 36.13 -27.91
N ARG A 23 -3.64 36.77 -26.74
CA ARG A 23 -3.12 36.15 -25.54
C ARG A 23 -3.83 34.82 -25.43
N VAL A 24 -3.11 33.73 -25.69
CA VAL A 24 -3.57 32.39 -25.32
C VAL A 24 -3.54 32.36 -23.80
N THR A 25 -4.59 32.89 -23.18
CA THR A 25 -5.03 32.36 -21.90
C THR A 25 -5.17 30.86 -22.11
N PHE A 26 -4.61 30.09 -21.18
CA PHE A 26 -4.83 28.65 -21.13
C PHE A 26 -6.32 28.44 -20.82
N SER A 27 -7.15 28.58 -21.85
CA SER A 27 -8.54 28.20 -21.85
C SER A 27 -8.52 26.69 -21.90
N LEU A 28 -8.98 26.06 -20.81
CA LEU A 28 -9.47 24.70 -20.87
C LEU A 28 -10.54 24.70 -21.95
N GLY A 29 -10.15 24.34 -23.19
CA GLY A 29 -11.10 24.13 -24.26
C GLY A 29 -12.20 23.25 -23.67
N GLU A 30 -13.45 23.64 -23.91
CA GLU A 30 -14.60 22.82 -23.61
C GLU A 30 -14.41 21.52 -24.38
N ARG A 31 -13.71 20.56 -23.75
CA ARG A 31 -13.84 19.16 -24.07
C ARG A 31 -15.35 18.97 -24.05
N PRO A 32 -15.96 18.36 -25.09
CA PRO A 32 -17.36 17.96 -24.96
C PRO A 32 -17.42 17.26 -23.62
N ALA A 33 -18.23 17.78 -22.70
CA ALA A 33 -18.33 17.23 -21.37
C ALA A 33 -18.64 15.76 -21.61
N LYS A 34 -17.61 14.91 -21.52
CA LYS A 34 -17.75 13.47 -21.50
C LYS A 34 -18.69 13.37 -20.33
N GLN A 35 -19.96 13.07 -20.61
CA GLN A 35 -21.00 12.98 -19.59
C GLN A 35 -20.29 12.29 -18.46
N ILE A 36 -20.01 13.05 -17.39
CA ILE A 36 -19.67 12.45 -16.13
C ILE A 36 -20.93 11.62 -15.97
N ARG A 37 -20.80 10.30 -16.18
CA ARG A 37 -21.84 9.38 -15.79
C ARG A 37 -22.09 9.84 -14.36
N GLN A 38 -23.20 10.54 -14.17
CA GLN A 38 -23.79 10.67 -12.85
C GLN A 38 -23.67 9.26 -12.30
N PRO A 39 -23.04 9.04 -11.13
CA PRO A 39 -22.78 7.69 -10.65
C PRO A 39 -24.08 6.92 -10.81
N ASP A 40 -24.10 6.05 -11.82
CA ASP A 40 -25.33 5.44 -12.27
C ASP A 40 -25.71 4.54 -11.12
N THR A 41 -26.92 4.77 -10.61
CA THR A 41 -27.64 3.92 -9.68
C THR A 41 -27.12 3.96 -8.23
N GLN A 42 -28.06 4.28 -7.35
CA GLN A 42 -28.12 3.74 -6.00
C GLN A 42 -27.50 2.34 -5.99
N HIS A 43 -26.32 2.18 -5.40
CA HIS A 43 -25.93 0.87 -4.90
C HIS A 43 -26.99 0.54 -3.86
N GLN A 44 -28.00 -0.25 -4.25
CA GLN A 44 -28.78 -1.02 -3.30
C GLN A 44 -27.79 -2.00 -2.69
N GLY A 45 -27.02 -1.51 -1.71
CA GLY A 45 -26.09 -2.31 -0.96
C GLY A 45 -26.83 -3.48 -0.35
N THR A 46 -26.13 -4.59 -0.21
CA THR A 46 -26.71 -5.81 0.35
C THR A 46 -27.19 -5.49 1.76
N LEU A 47 -28.49 -5.62 2.01
CA LEU A 47 -29.07 -5.39 3.34
C LEU A 47 -28.64 -6.51 4.29
N TRP A 48 -28.41 -6.16 5.55
CA TRP A 48 -28.09 -7.14 6.57
C TRP A 48 -29.23 -8.15 6.78
N SER A 49 -28.86 -9.43 6.88
CA SER A 49 -29.78 -10.47 7.34
C SER A 49 -30.07 -10.26 8.84
N LYS A 50 -31.22 -10.76 9.30
CA LYS A 50 -31.53 -10.83 10.74
C LYS A 50 -30.71 -11.90 11.44
N ASP A 51 -30.19 -12.85 10.67
CA ASP A 51 -29.34 -13.92 11.17
C ASP A 51 -27.87 -13.51 11.19
N LEU A 52 -27.25 -13.64 12.36
CA LEU A 52 -25.88 -13.19 12.60
C LEU A 52 -24.85 -14.11 11.96
N ASP A 53 -25.13 -15.41 11.89
CA ASP A 53 -24.22 -16.40 11.31
C ASP A 53 -24.04 -16.15 9.81
N THR A 54 -25.15 -15.88 9.10
CA THR A 54 -25.12 -15.46 7.69
C THR A 54 -24.27 -14.19 7.49
N ASN A 55 -24.41 -13.21 8.38
CA ASN A 55 -23.70 -11.93 8.31
C ASN A 55 -22.19 -12.10 8.59
N VAL A 56 -21.83 -12.96 9.53
CA VAL A 56 -20.43 -13.31 9.84
C VAL A 56 -19.80 -14.06 8.66
N GLU A 57 -20.53 -14.97 8.03
CA GLU A 57 -20.04 -15.68 6.84
C GLU A 57 -19.80 -14.71 5.68
N GLN A 58 -20.70 -13.75 5.46
CA GLN A 58 -20.52 -12.70 4.45
C GLN A 58 -19.28 -11.84 4.72
N LEU A 59 -19.09 -11.35 5.95
CA LEU A 59 -17.88 -10.61 6.32
C LEU A 59 -16.62 -11.45 6.17
N SER A 60 -16.68 -12.72 6.56
CA SER A 60 -15.55 -13.65 6.44
C SER A 60 -15.13 -13.87 4.99
N LYS A 61 -16.09 -13.98 4.06
CA LYS A 61 -15.83 -14.06 2.62
C LYS A 61 -15.22 -12.76 2.08
N THR A 62 -15.80 -11.61 2.41
CA THR A 62 -15.33 -10.30 1.93
C THR A 62 -13.89 -10.00 2.35
N PHE A 63 -13.52 -10.35 3.58
CA PHE A 63 -12.18 -10.13 4.11
C PHE A 63 -11.21 -11.31 3.91
N HIS A 64 -11.61 -12.32 3.13
CA HIS A 64 -10.76 -13.49 2.81
C HIS A 64 -10.25 -14.23 4.06
N LEU A 65 -11.11 -14.42 5.06
CA LEU A 65 -10.81 -15.25 6.24
C LEU A 65 -10.87 -16.75 5.85
N PRO A 66 -9.94 -17.60 6.33
CA PRO A 66 -8.97 -17.36 7.41
C PRO A 66 -7.60 -16.82 6.97
N ASP A 67 -7.39 -16.51 5.68
CA ASP A 67 -6.07 -16.08 5.19
C ASP A 67 -5.66 -14.71 5.75
N SER A 68 -6.61 -13.78 5.90
CA SER A 68 -6.38 -12.48 6.55
C SER A 68 -6.33 -12.60 8.07
N SER A 69 -5.12 -12.56 8.62
CA SER A 69 -4.85 -12.68 10.07
C SER A 69 -5.08 -11.41 10.89
N ASP A 70 -5.23 -10.26 10.24
CA ASP A 70 -5.41 -8.95 10.88
C ASP A 70 -6.88 -8.59 11.13
N VAL A 71 -7.82 -9.32 10.52
CA VAL A 71 -9.25 -9.11 10.70
C VAL A 71 -9.74 -9.94 11.87
N VAL A 72 -10.30 -9.28 12.88
CA VAL A 72 -10.76 -9.92 14.11
C VAL A 72 -12.28 -9.83 14.18
N ILE A 73 -12.91 -11.01 14.21
CA ILE A 73 -14.34 -11.18 14.45
C ILE A 73 -14.48 -11.90 15.80
N ARG A 74 -15.11 -11.25 16.78
CA ARG A 74 -15.32 -11.77 18.13
C ARG A 74 -16.80 -11.80 18.46
N GLU A 75 -17.25 -12.92 18.99
CA GLU A 75 -18.60 -13.07 19.52
C GLU A 75 -18.62 -12.76 21.00
N VAL A 76 -19.60 -11.96 21.42
CA VAL A 76 -19.83 -11.56 22.80
C VAL A 76 -21.31 -11.71 23.11
N CYS A 77 -21.63 -12.38 24.22
CA CYS A 77 -22.99 -12.45 24.71
C CYS A 77 -23.21 -11.30 25.71
N CYS A 78 -24.15 -10.41 25.40
CA CYS A 78 -24.65 -9.44 26.38
C CYS A 78 -25.53 -10.17 27.38
N ALA A 79 -25.36 -9.95 28.68
CA ALA A 79 -26.18 -10.65 29.67
C ALA A 79 -27.59 -10.04 29.81
N ASN A 80 -27.77 -8.75 29.52
CA ASN A 80 -29.07 -8.09 29.56
C ASN A 80 -29.14 -6.89 28.57
N PRO A 81 -29.98 -6.94 27.52
CA PRO A 81 -30.78 -8.09 27.08
C PRO A 81 -29.88 -9.25 26.63
N ASN A 82 -30.33 -10.50 26.82
CA ASN A 82 -29.58 -11.71 26.45
C ASN A 82 -29.52 -11.88 24.93
N VAL A 83 -28.62 -11.13 24.29
CA VAL A 83 -28.49 -11.04 22.84
C VAL A 83 -27.04 -11.30 22.46
N ARG A 84 -26.86 -12.16 21.45
CA ARG A 84 -25.56 -12.43 20.84
C ARG A 84 -25.15 -11.23 19.98
N VAL A 85 -23.94 -10.75 20.21
CA VAL A 85 -23.35 -9.60 19.53
C VAL A 85 -22.04 -10.05 18.90
N VAL A 86 -21.79 -9.64 17.66
CA VAL A 86 -20.50 -9.84 16.99
C VAL A 86 -19.83 -8.49 16.84
N ILE A 87 -18.54 -8.44 17.17
CA ILE A 87 -17.68 -7.28 17.02
C ILE A 87 -16.65 -7.62 15.95
N ALA A 88 -16.57 -6.81 14.91
CA ALA A 88 -15.63 -6.97 13.80
C ALA A 88 -14.78 -5.71 13.65
N PHE A 89 -13.46 -5.85 13.62
CA PHE A 89 -12.50 -4.75 13.43
C PHE A 89 -11.20 -5.27 12.81
N ILE A 90 -10.37 -4.35 12.30
CA ILE A 90 -9.05 -4.66 11.75
C ILE A 90 -7.99 -4.24 12.78
N GLU A 91 -7.20 -5.20 13.27
CA GLU A 91 -6.08 -4.95 14.16
C GLU A 91 -4.99 -4.13 13.46
N GLY A 92 -4.45 -3.13 14.15
CA GLY A 92 -3.47 -2.19 13.62
C GLY A 92 -4.06 -0.92 12.99
N LEU A 93 -5.36 -0.93 12.63
CA LEU A 93 -6.12 0.29 12.28
C LEU A 93 -6.98 0.79 13.45
N ALA A 94 -7.71 -0.14 14.09
CA ALA A 94 -8.47 0.13 15.29
C ALA A 94 -7.54 0.11 16.51
N CYS A 95 -7.74 1.04 17.44
CA CYS A 95 -6.97 1.07 18.69
C CYS A 95 -7.53 0.05 19.68
N SER A 96 -6.70 -0.93 20.08
CA SER A 96 -7.12 -2.03 20.96
C SER A 96 -7.70 -1.55 22.29
N ASP A 97 -7.13 -0.47 22.84
CA ASP A 97 -7.60 0.15 24.08
C ASP A 97 -8.99 0.78 23.93
N LYS A 98 -9.26 1.43 22.79
CA LYS A 98 -10.57 2.01 22.47
C LYS A 98 -11.59 0.92 22.19
N VAL A 99 -11.25 -0.12 21.43
CA VAL A 99 -12.15 -1.26 21.23
C VAL A 99 -12.53 -1.88 22.57
N THR A 100 -11.55 -2.08 23.46
CA THR A 100 -11.81 -2.66 24.77
C THR A 100 -12.64 -1.74 25.66
N THR A 101 -12.32 -0.44 25.72
CA THR A 101 -12.94 0.48 26.68
C THR A 101 -14.26 1.09 26.17
N SER A 102 -14.38 1.35 24.86
CA SER A 102 -15.57 1.95 24.25
C SER A 102 -16.55 0.93 23.70
N VAL A 103 -16.14 -0.32 23.42
CA VAL A 103 -17.03 -1.36 22.87
C VAL A 103 -17.21 -2.51 23.85
N LEU A 104 -16.14 -3.23 24.20
CA LEU A 104 -16.25 -4.44 25.03
C LEU A 104 -16.77 -4.15 26.45
N LYS A 105 -16.17 -3.20 27.17
CA LYS A 105 -16.58 -2.87 28.56
C LYS A 105 -18.05 -2.42 28.63
N PRO A 106 -18.56 -1.49 27.80
CA PRO A 106 -19.97 -1.13 27.81
C PRO A 106 -20.90 -2.30 27.49
N LEU A 107 -20.55 -3.16 26.52
CA LEU A 107 -21.34 -4.36 26.21
C LEU A 107 -21.40 -5.36 27.38
N MET A 108 -20.33 -5.48 28.16
CA MET A 108 -20.29 -6.32 29.36
C MET A 108 -21.01 -5.68 30.56
N LEU A 109 -20.86 -4.36 30.77
CA LEU A 109 -21.40 -3.60 31.91
C LEU A 109 -22.88 -3.25 31.76
N LEU A 110 -23.40 -3.22 30.53
CA LEU A 110 -24.84 -3.08 30.23
C LEU A 110 -25.72 -4.06 31.02
N SER A 111 -25.14 -5.22 31.37
CA SER A 111 -25.77 -6.25 32.20
C SER A 111 -26.32 -5.75 33.54
N SER A 112 -25.76 -4.68 34.11
CA SER A 112 -26.00 -4.31 35.51
C SER A 112 -26.95 -3.12 35.73
N ILE A 113 -27.22 -2.26 34.74
CA ILE A 113 -27.70 -0.89 35.04
C ILE A 113 -29.06 -0.51 34.42
N ARG A 114 -29.56 -1.17 33.36
CA ARG A 114 -30.82 -0.74 32.71
C ARG A 114 -31.79 -1.89 32.45
N GLN A 115 -32.56 -2.25 33.48
CA GLN A 115 -33.84 -2.93 33.27
C GLN A 115 -34.86 -1.93 32.69
N THR A 116 -34.92 -1.83 31.37
CA THR A 116 -36.04 -1.14 30.70
C THR A 116 -36.65 -2.10 29.69
N HIS A 117 -37.84 -2.61 30.01
CA HIS A 117 -38.48 -3.75 29.36
C HIS A 117 -39.09 -3.43 27.98
N ASP A 118 -38.89 -2.22 27.43
CA ASP A 118 -39.73 -1.66 26.36
C ASP A 118 -38.97 -0.78 25.35
N ARG A 119 -37.65 -0.99 25.19
CA ARG A 119 -36.86 -0.28 24.16
C ARG A 119 -36.22 -1.25 23.18
N ASP A 120 -36.14 -0.82 21.91
CA ASP A 120 -35.39 -1.49 20.85
C ASP A 120 -33.96 -1.82 21.35
N PRO A 121 -33.53 -3.10 21.32
CA PRO A 121 -32.20 -3.51 21.80
C PRO A 121 -31.07 -2.74 21.11
N VAL A 122 -31.26 -2.31 19.86
CA VAL A 122 -30.28 -1.48 19.14
C VAL A 122 -30.15 -0.11 19.80
N ALA A 123 -31.25 0.51 20.22
CA ALA A 123 -31.22 1.81 20.89
C ALA A 123 -30.57 1.73 22.28
N GLN A 124 -30.82 0.65 23.03
CA GLN A 124 -30.19 0.43 24.34
C GLN A 124 -28.66 0.27 24.21
N ILE A 125 -28.21 -0.54 23.25
CA ILE A 125 -26.79 -0.76 22.98
C ILE A 125 -26.14 0.53 22.45
N LYS A 126 -26.82 1.23 21.55
CA LYS A 126 -26.35 2.54 21.05
C LYS A 126 -26.16 3.54 22.19
N ASP A 127 -27.13 3.68 23.09
CA ASP A 127 -27.05 4.60 24.24
C ASP A 127 -25.86 4.27 25.17
N ALA A 128 -25.52 2.99 25.31
CA ALA A 128 -24.38 2.57 26.12
C ALA A 128 -23.03 2.83 25.44
N LEU A 129 -22.96 2.62 24.12
CA LEU A 129 -21.76 2.86 23.32
C LEU A 129 -21.50 4.37 23.12
N LEU A 130 -22.56 5.17 23.02
CA LEU A 130 -22.50 6.64 22.95
C LEU A 130 -21.84 7.29 24.17
N ALA A 131 -21.84 6.60 25.32
CA ALA A 131 -21.18 7.10 26.53
C ALA A 131 -19.66 7.26 26.36
N SER A 132 -19.06 6.57 25.39
CA SER A 132 -17.61 6.55 25.18
C SER A 132 -17.16 7.12 23.83
N THR A 133 -17.94 6.99 22.75
CA THR A 133 -17.53 7.48 21.41
C THR A 133 -18.72 7.72 20.45
N GLN A 134 -18.50 8.34 19.28
CA GLN A 134 -19.51 8.53 18.23
C GLN A 134 -19.96 7.17 17.67
N VAL A 135 -21.28 6.97 17.58
CA VAL A 135 -21.90 5.75 17.06
C VAL A 135 -22.82 6.07 15.90
N GLU A 136 -22.54 5.46 14.76
CA GLU A 136 -23.39 5.54 13.56
C GLU A 136 -24.18 4.25 13.36
N VAL A 137 -25.37 4.36 12.78
CA VAL A 137 -26.19 3.19 12.42
C VAL A 137 -26.17 3.06 10.90
N LYS A 138 -25.76 1.89 10.40
CA LYS A 138 -25.74 1.58 8.97
C LYS A 138 -26.63 0.39 8.64
N HIS A 139 -27.03 0.27 7.38
CA HIS A 139 -28.02 -0.71 6.93
C HIS A 139 -27.49 -1.67 5.88
N THR A 140 -26.39 -1.31 5.22
CA THR A 140 -25.79 -2.13 4.18
C THR A 140 -24.47 -2.74 4.66
N VAL A 141 -24.11 -3.86 4.06
CA VAL A 141 -22.84 -4.55 4.31
C VAL A 141 -21.68 -3.69 3.82
N GLU A 142 -21.83 -3.03 2.68
CA GLU A 142 -20.78 -2.25 2.01
C GLU A 142 -20.36 -1.03 2.85
N GLU A 143 -21.32 -0.33 3.48
CA GLU A 143 -21.04 0.77 4.42
C GLU A 143 -20.23 0.28 5.64
N CYS A 144 -20.45 -0.95 6.09
CA CYS A 144 -19.75 -1.53 7.22
C CYS A 144 -18.34 -1.98 6.84
N VAL A 145 -18.17 -2.56 5.65
CA VAL A 145 -16.86 -2.92 5.10
C VAL A 145 -15.99 -1.67 4.95
N GLU A 146 -16.54 -0.58 4.40
CA GLU A 146 -15.85 0.71 4.28
C GLU A 146 -15.42 1.27 5.65
N ALA A 147 -16.28 1.14 6.66
CA ALA A 147 -15.99 1.57 8.02
C ALA A 147 -14.87 0.74 8.68
N MET A 148 -14.89 -0.59 8.51
CA MET A 148 -13.82 -1.47 9.01
C MET A 148 -12.47 -1.15 8.37
N VAL A 149 -12.46 -0.96 7.05
CA VAL A 149 -11.25 -0.57 6.30
C VAL A 149 -10.76 0.84 6.69
N SER A 150 -11.66 1.69 7.18
CA SER A 150 -11.32 3.00 7.73
C SER A 150 -10.80 2.95 9.18
N GLY A 151 -10.82 1.78 9.82
CA GLY A 151 -10.33 1.55 11.18
C GLY A 151 -11.38 1.69 12.28
N ASP A 152 -12.67 1.71 11.92
CA ASP A 152 -13.76 1.68 12.89
C ASP A 152 -14.20 0.25 13.20
N THR A 153 -14.91 0.10 14.32
CA THR A 153 -15.38 -1.20 14.80
C THR A 153 -16.85 -1.35 14.47
N VAL A 154 -17.18 -2.45 13.81
CA VAL A 154 -18.56 -2.81 13.48
C VAL A 154 -19.11 -3.74 14.55
N VAL A 155 -20.30 -3.43 15.03
CA VAL A 155 -21.03 -4.21 16.03
C VAL A 155 -22.35 -4.67 15.41
N LEU A 156 -22.50 -5.98 15.26
CA LEU A 156 -23.68 -6.65 14.73
C LEU A 156 -24.46 -7.29 15.88
N ILE A 157 -25.78 -7.15 15.87
CA ILE A 157 -26.67 -7.61 16.94
C ILE A 157 -27.62 -8.67 16.38
N GLN A 158 -27.75 -9.82 17.04
CA GLN A 158 -28.66 -10.89 16.61
C GLN A 158 -30.11 -10.38 16.47
N GLY A 159 -30.76 -10.76 15.38
CA GLY A 159 -32.17 -10.44 15.11
C GLY A 159 -32.40 -9.06 14.48
N GLN A 160 -31.33 -8.30 14.23
CA GLN A 160 -31.38 -6.93 13.72
C GLN A 160 -30.78 -6.82 12.33
N ASN A 161 -31.39 -6.02 11.46
CA ASN A 161 -30.93 -5.75 10.09
C ASN A 161 -30.10 -4.45 10.02
N ARG A 162 -29.48 -4.06 11.12
CA ARG A 162 -28.72 -2.81 11.26
C ARG A 162 -27.43 -3.09 12.01
N ALA A 163 -26.35 -2.48 11.55
CA ALA A 163 -25.06 -2.52 12.21
C ALA A 163 -24.80 -1.20 12.95
N LEU A 164 -24.13 -1.27 14.10
CA LEU A 164 -23.62 -0.11 14.81
C LEU A 164 -22.13 0.04 14.49
N ILE A 165 -21.73 1.21 14.00
CA ILE A 165 -20.32 1.55 13.80
C ILE A 165 -19.89 2.39 14.99
N VAL A 166 -18.86 1.93 15.70
CA VAL A 166 -18.24 2.69 16.78
C VAL A 166 -16.91 3.21 16.30
N GLU A 167 -16.76 4.53 16.34
CA GLU A 167 -15.50 5.16 15.97
C GLU A 167 -14.40 4.72 16.95
N THR A 168 -13.50 3.90 16.46
CA THR A 168 -12.40 3.31 17.26
C THR A 168 -11.07 3.49 16.56
N LYS A 169 -11.08 4.24 15.45
CA LYS A 169 -9.88 4.66 14.76
C LYS A 169 -8.92 5.31 15.74
N GLY A 170 -7.70 4.84 15.66
CA GLY A 170 -6.63 5.23 16.55
C GLY A 170 -5.42 4.51 16.07
N TRP A 171 -4.72 5.14 15.13
CA TRP A 171 -3.43 4.67 14.70
C TRP A 171 -2.51 4.60 15.91
N GLU A 172 -2.18 3.39 16.35
CA GLU A 172 -1.06 3.15 17.26
C GLU A 172 0.24 3.45 16.48
N HIS A 173 0.49 4.73 16.20
CA HIS A 173 1.61 5.22 15.38
C HIS A 173 2.52 6.18 16.14
N ARG A 174 2.45 6.25 17.47
CA ARG A 174 3.28 7.19 18.26
C ARG A 174 4.80 6.98 18.13
N SER A 175 5.26 5.99 17.36
CA SER A 175 6.68 5.72 17.13
C SER A 175 7.04 5.37 15.69
N VAL A 176 6.22 5.68 14.68
CA VAL A 176 6.64 5.44 13.28
C VAL A 176 7.70 6.48 12.92
N GLN A 177 8.94 6.02 12.79
CA GLN A 177 10.08 6.87 12.44
C GLN A 177 10.12 7.13 10.94
N GLY A 178 10.89 8.14 10.55
CA GLY A 178 11.11 8.42 9.13
C GLY A 178 12.07 7.42 8.51
N ALA A 179 11.94 7.15 7.21
CA ALA A 179 12.86 6.27 6.50
C ALA A 179 14.30 6.83 6.55
N VAL A 180 15.26 6.08 7.10
CA VAL A 180 16.66 6.48 7.26
C VAL A 180 17.49 6.14 6.02
N SER A 181 17.28 4.95 5.46
CA SER A 181 18.00 4.42 4.29
C SER A 181 17.44 4.96 2.98
N GLU A 182 16.11 5.16 2.91
CA GLU A 182 15.41 5.68 1.73
C GLU A 182 14.82 7.09 1.96
N ARG A 183 15.69 8.06 2.24
CA ARG A 183 15.30 9.47 2.42
C ARG A 183 14.91 10.12 1.10
N ILE A 184 13.76 10.79 1.08
CA ILE A 184 13.28 11.58 -0.07
C ILE A 184 12.97 13.01 0.35
N VAL A 185 13.10 13.96 -0.57
CA VAL A 185 12.79 15.37 -0.30
C VAL A 185 11.28 15.61 -0.40
N ARG A 186 10.60 14.91 -1.31
CA ARG A 186 9.15 15.02 -1.52
C ARG A 186 8.45 13.68 -1.47
N GLY A 187 7.43 13.58 -0.62
CA GLY A 187 6.57 12.41 -0.45
C GLY A 187 6.35 12.09 1.04
N PRO A 188 5.65 10.98 1.35
CA PRO A 188 5.54 10.46 2.71
C PRO A 188 6.92 10.27 3.33
N GLN A 189 7.08 10.50 4.63
CA GLN A 189 8.37 10.29 5.29
C GLN A 189 8.39 9.03 6.15
N GLN A 190 7.21 8.47 6.44
CA GLN A 190 7.07 7.29 7.28
C GLN A 190 7.83 6.09 6.69
N GLY A 191 8.62 5.42 7.53
CA GLY A 191 9.24 4.14 7.24
C GLY A 191 8.57 3.01 8.02
N PHE A 192 8.83 1.77 7.63
CA PHE A 192 8.53 0.60 8.44
C PHE A 192 9.36 0.61 9.73
N ILE A 193 8.86 -0.10 10.73
CA ILE A 193 9.51 -0.28 12.04
C ILE A 193 9.62 -1.78 12.34
N GLU A 194 10.20 -2.16 13.48
CA GLU A 194 10.43 -3.56 13.84
C GLU A 194 9.14 -4.32 14.24
N VAL A 195 8.04 -3.59 14.47
CA VAL A 195 6.76 -4.16 14.93
C VAL A 195 5.88 -4.56 13.74
N LEU A 196 5.72 -5.88 13.54
CA LEU A 196 4.99 -6.46 12.40
C LEU A 196 3.55 -5.93 12.26
N ARG A 197 2.77 -5.90 13.36
CA ARG A 197 1.38 -5.40 13.35
C ARG A 197 1.29 -3.90 13.01
N ALA A 198 2.28 -3.10 13.43
CA ALA A 198 2.32 -1.68 13.07
C ALA A 198 2.57 -1.52 11.57
N ASN A 199 3.46 -2.33 10.99
CA ASN A 199 3.75 -2.33 9.55
C ASN A 199 2.55 -2.77 8.70
N THR A 200 1.81 -3.80 9.12
CA THR A 200 0.56 -4.20 8.43
C THR A 200 -0.51 -3.12 8.55
N GLY A 201 -0.60 -2.44 9.70
CA GLY A 201 -1.46 -1.27 9.90
C GLY A 201 -1.11 -0.10 8.98
N LEU A 202 0.20 0.17 8.78
CA LEU A 202 0.67 1.19 7.83
C LEU A 202 0.21 0.86 6.40
N LEU A 203 0.38 -0.38 5.94
CA LEU A 203 -0.07 -0.82 4.62
C LEU A 203 -1.59 -0.71 4.46
N ARG A 204 -2.36 -1.16 5.47
CA ARG A 204 -3.82 -1.02 5.52
C ARG A 204 -4.29 0.43 5.49
N SER A 205 -3.55 1.34 6.12
CA SER A 205 -3.89 2.77 6.13
C SER A 205 -3.76 3.42 4.74
N MET A 206 -2.85 2.91 3.93
CA MET A 206 -2.59 3.36 2.56
C MET A 206 -3.50 2.66 1.54
N ILE A 207 -3.65 1.33 1.65
CA ILE A 207 -4.51 0.53 0.79
C ILE A 207 -5.82 0.24 1.51
N ARG A 208 -6.78 1.14 1.31
CA ARG A 208 -8.15 1.02 1.85
C ARG A 208 -9.00 0.10 0.98
N SER A 209 -8.68 -1.20 0.99
CA SER A 209 -9.47 -2.23 0.31
C SER A 209 -9.68 -3.45 1.20
N PRO A 210 -10.89 -4.07 1.19
CA PRO A 210 -11.11 -5.37 1.83
C PRO A 210 -10.32 -6.51 1.17
N ASP A 211 -9.92 -6.33 -0.10
CA ASP A 211 -9.18 -7.33 -0.89
C ASP A 211 -7.70 -7.41 -0.52
N LEU A 212 -7.19 -6.50 0.32
CA LEU A 212 -5.84 -6.63 0.85
C LEU A 212 -5.82 -7.80 1.86
N VAL A 213 -5.02 -8.82 1.58
CA VAL A 213 -4.88 -10.01 2.42
C VAL A 213 -3.55 -9.94 3.17
N VAL A 214 -3.58 -10.25 4.47
CA VAL A 214 -2.40 -10.27 5.34
C VAL A 214 -2.30 -11.66 6.00
N GLU A 215 -1.52 -12.56 5.40
CA GLU A 215 -1.32 -13.93 5.90
C GLU A 215 -0.12 -13.99 6.84
N ASN A 216 -0.33 -14.43 8.09
CA ASN A 216 0.76 -14.67 9.03
C ASN A 216 1.33 -16.07 8.87
N ILE A 217 2.65 -16.17 8.76
CA ILE A 217 3.39 -17.43 8.64
C ILE A 217 4.55 -17.39 9.64
N GLU A 218 4.67 -18.42 10.47
CA GLU A 218 5.82 -18.60 11.35
C GLU A 218 6.96 -19.30 10.61
N VAL A 219 8.18 -18.79 10.76
CA VAL A 219 9.38 -19.28 10.06
C VAL A 219 10.49 -19.58 11.07
N GLY A 220 11.19 -20.70 10.86
CA GLY A 220 12.33 -21.12 11.67
C GLY A 220 11.95 -22.08 12.80
N ARG A 221 12.83 -23.08 13.05
CA ARG A 221 12.57 -24.18 13.99
C ARG A 221 12.60 -23.76 15.45
N ARG A 222 13.59 -22.94 15.84
CA ARG A 222 13.84 -22.59 17.24
C ARG A 222 13.24 -21.24 17.62
N THR A 223 13.38 -20.23 16.77
CA THR A 223 12.89 -18.87 17.06
C THR A 223 11.43 -18.64 16.71
N ARG A 224 10.86 -19.42 15.77
CA ARG A 224 9.48 -19.25 15.24
C ARG A 224 9.17 -17.78 14.96
N THR A 225 10.01 -17.15 14.15
CA THR A 225 9.88 -15.74 13.79
C THR A 225 8.61 -15.53 12.97
N GLN A 226 7.76 -14.58 13.38
CA GLN A 226 6.54 -14.26 12.64
C GLN A 226 6.87 -13.45 11.39
N CYS A 227 6.31 -13.88 10.26
CA CYS A 227 6.33 -13.16 8.99
C CYS A 227 4.90 -12.89 8.53
N ALA A 228 4.66 -11.79 7.84
CA ALA A 228 3.38 -11.50 7.19
C ALA A 228 3.57 -11.42 5.68
N VAL A 229 2.80 -12.21 4.93
CA VAL A 229 2.71 -12.14 3.47
C VAL A 229 1.50 -11.28 3.13
N VAL A 230 1.74 -10.16 2.45
CA VAL A 230 0.74 -9.16 2.12
C VAL A 230 0.59 -9.07 0.61
N TYR A 231 -0.64 -9.22 0.12
CA TYR A 231 -0.94 -9.14 -1.31
C TYR A 231 -2.38 -8.67 -1.52
N MET A 232 -2.72 -8.29 -2.75
CA MET A 232 -4.09 -7.91 -3.08
C MET A 232 -4.80 -9.04 -3.84
N ALA A 233 -5.85 -9.60 -3.25
CA ALA A 233 -6.65 -10.65 -3.86
C ALA A 233 -7.31 -10.14 -5.15
N GLY A 234 -7.34 -10.98 -6.19
CA GLY A 234 -7.87 -10.63 -7.51
C GLY A 234 -6.93 -9.84 -8.42
N ILE A 235 -5.86 -9.21 -7.89
CA ILE A 235 -4.81 -8.58 -8.69
C ILE A 235 -3.52 -9.40 -8.68
N ALA A 236 -3.09 -9.86 -7.50
CA ALA A 236 -1.91 -10.71 -7.39
C ALA A 236 -2.16 -12.07 -8.06
N ASN A 237 -1.13 -12.62 -8.71
CA ASN A 237 -1.21 -13.93 -9.32
C ASN A 237 -1.19 -15.02 -8.23
N ASP A 238 -2.25 -15.82 -8.13
CA ASP A 238 -2.33 -16.89 -7.13
C ASP A 238 -1.16 -17.88 -7.19
N LYS A 239 -0.59 -18.14 -8.37
CA LYS A 239 0.58 -19.02 -8.50
C LYS A 239 1.81 -18.41 -7.82
N LEU A 240 1.98 -17.10 -7.93
CA LEU A 240 3.06 -16.38 -7.28
C LEU A 240 2.89 -16.41 -5.76
N VAL A 241 1.69 -16.09 -5.26
CA VAL A 241 1.38 -16.11 -3.82
C VAL A 241 1.64 -17.50 -3.24
N ASN A 242 1.14 -18.55 -3.92
CA ASN A 242 1.37 -19.93 -3.52
C ASN A 242 2.85 -20.33 -3.54
N GLU A 243 3.62 -19.88 -4.52
CA GLU A 243 5.05 -20.15 -4.59
C GLU A 243 5.82 -19.46 -3.46
N VAL A 244 5.50 -18.19 -3.16
CA VAL A 244 6.07 -17.46 -2.01
C VAL A 244 5.74 -18.20 -0.70
N ARG A 245 4.46 -18.57 -0.51
CA ARG A 245 4.01 -19.34 0.65
C ARG A 245 4.75 -20.67 0.77
N ARG A 246 4.90 -21.41 -0.33
CA ARG A 246 5.62 -22.69 -0.38
C ARG A 246 7.08 -22.51 0.01
N ARG A 247 7.76 -21.51 -0.55
CA ARG A 247 9.18 -21.22 -0.26
C ARG A 247 9.37 -20.86 1.21
N ILE A 248 8.59 -19.92 1.73
CA ILE A 248 8.65 -19.51 3.15
C ILE A 248 8.46 -20.71 4.08
N LYS A 249 7.44 -21.55 3.83
CA LYS A 249 7.17 -22.74 4.66
C LYS A 249 8.22 -23.84 4.52
N SER A 250 8.97 -23.88 3.42
CA SER A 250 10.03 -24.87 3.18
C SER A 250 11.36 -24.52 3.85
N ILE A 251 11.49 -23.32 4.43
CA ILE A 251 12.73 -22.88 5.09
C ILE A 251 12.93 -23.67 6.38
N ASP A 252 13.88 -24.62 6.34
CA ASP A 252 14.32 -25.38 7.50
C ASP A 252 15.64 -24.81 8.06
N MET A 253 15.54 -23.72 8.83
CA MET A 253 16.66 -23.14 9.57
C MET A 253 16.31 -22.95 11.04
N ASP A 254 17.33 -22.90 11.90
CA ASP A 254 17.12 -22.72 13.34
C ASP A 254 16.56 -21.34 13.70
N ALA A 255 17.02 -20.29 13.01
CA ALA A 255 16.57 -18.92 13.21
C ALA A 255 16.58 -18.13 11.89
N VAL A 256 15.53 -17.34 11.65
CA VAL A 256 15.52 -16.27 10.63
C VAL A 256 15.57 -14.94 11.38
N LEU A 257 16.67 -14.22 11.21
CA LEU A 257 16.99 -13.01 11.98
C LEU A 257 16.72 -11.71 11.22
N SER A 258 16.65 -11.74 9.88
CA SER A 258 16.46 -10.55 9.05
C SER A 258 15.77 -10.86 7.72
N SER A 259 15.14 -9.85 7.13
CA SER A 259 14.60 -9.91 5.76
C SER A 259 15.69 -10.27 4.75
N GLY A 260 16.91 -9.74 4.87
CA GLY A 260 18.00 -10.10 3.95
C GLY A 260 18.37 -11.59 3.98
N SER A 261 18.27 -12.24 5.15
CA SER A 261 18.45 -13.71 5.24
C SER A 261 17.30 -14.43 4.55
N LEU A 262 16.08 -13.95 4.73
CA LEU A 262 14.87 -14.51 4.11
C LEU A 262 14.90 -14.34 2.58
N GLU A 263 15.37 -13.18 2.10
CA GLU A 263 15.55 -12.86 0.68
C GLU A 263 16.44 -13.91 0.00
N GLN A 264 17.61 -14.22 0.58
CA GLN A 264 18.52 -15.22 0.01
C GLN A 264 17.93 -16.64 -0.05
N LEU A 265 17.02 -16.98 0.86
CA LEU A 265 16.40 -18.31 0.94
C LEU A 265 15.19 -18.46 0.02
N ILE A 266 14.47 -17.36 -0.20
CA ILE A 266 13.35 -17.31 -1.13
C ILE A 266 13.87 -17.14 -2.55
N GLU A 267 14.97 -16.42 -2.77
CA GLU A 267 15.52 -16.18 -4.10
C GLU A 267 16.08 -17.47 -4.73
N THR A 268 15.88 -17.61 -6.03
CA THR A 268 16.43 -18.74 -6.78
C THR A 268 17.91 -18.49 -7.05
N SER A 269 18.79 -19.40 -6.65
CA SER A 269 20.26 -19.30 -6.82
C SER A 269 20.75 -19.20 -8.28
N HIS A 270 19.86 -19.36 -9.26
CA HIS A 270 20.19 -19.34 -10.69
C HIS A 270 19.90 -17.99 -11.38
N SER A 271 19.29 -17.02 -10.69
CA SER A 271 19.03 -15.70 -11.28
C SER A 271 20.26 -14.81 -11.16
N LEU A 272 20.74 -14.26 -12.27
CA LEU A 272 21.83 -13.26 -12.28
C LEU A 272 21.37 -11.89 -11.77
N LEU A 273 20.06 -11.62 -11.85
CA LEU A 273 19.46 -10.37 -11.43
C LEU A 273 18.54 -10.60 -10.24
N PRO A 274 18.51 -9.67 -9.27
CA PRO A 274 17.63 -9.77 -8.12
C PRO A 274 16.16 -9.73 -8.57
N THR A 275 15.39 -10.67 -8.04
CA THR A 275 13.96 -10.86 -8.29
C THR A 275 13.08 -10.29 -7.18
N MET A 276 13.71 -9.81 -6.10
CA MET A 276 13.08 -9.16 -4.97
C MET A 276 13.75 -7.83 -4.68
N ILE A 277 13.02 -6.90 -4.07
CA ILE A 277 13.59 -5.66 -3.57
C ILE A 277 13.24 -5.50 -2.09
N SER A 278 14.23 -5.14 -1.28
CA SER A 278 14.02 -4.70 0.09
C SER A 278 13.70 -3.21 0.10
N THR A 279 12.64 -2.82 0.81
CA THR A 279 12.29 -1.41 0.99
C THR A 279 11.89 -1.10 2.43
N GLU A 280 12.39 0.03 2.93
CA GLU A 280 12.00 0.61 4.21
C GLU A 280 10.66 1.35 4.12
N ARG A 281 10.18 1.61 2.90
CA ARG A 281 9.10 2.55 2.63
C ARG A 281 7.74 1.87 2.44
N PRO A 282 6.75 2.09 3.32
CA PRO A 282 5.41 1.52 3.18
C PRO A 282 4.67 1.99 1.92
N ASP A 283 4.89 3.24 1.48
CA ASP A 283 4.30 3.77 0.24
C ASP A 283 4.82 3.05 -1.01
N ARG A 284 6.13 2.73 -1.04
CA ARG A 284 6.74 1.99 -2.15
C ARG A 284 6.23 0.55 -2.17
N ALA A 285 6.15 -0.11 -1.01
CA ALA A 285 5.58 -1.44 -0.90
C ALA A 285 4.10 -1.47 -1.34
N ALA A 286 3.31 -0.49 -0.89
CA ALA A 286 1.91 -0.37 -1.27
C ALA A 286 1.72 -0.21 -2.79
N HIS A 287 2.58 0.58 -3.45
CA HIS A 287 2.54 0.72 -4.90
C HIS A 287 2.74 -0.61 -5.62
N PHE A 288 3.75 -1.40 -5.22
CA PHE A 288 3.98 -2.71 -5.83
C PHE A 288 2.86 -3.72 -5.54
N ILE A 289 2.27 -3.70 -4.33
CA ILE A 289 1.12 -4.56 -4.01
C ILE A 289 -0.06 -4.23 -4.93
N LEU A 290 -0.31 -2.95 -5.20
CA LEU A 290 -1.35 -2.51 -6.13
C LEU A 290 -1.06 -2.91 -7.59
N GLU A 291 0.21 -3.10 -7.95
CA GLU A 291 0.62 -3.65 -9.26
C GLU A 291 0.53 -5.18 -9.33
N GLY A 292 0.14 -5.85 -8.23
CA GLY A 292 0.01 -7.31 -8.16
C GLY A 292 1.24 -8.05 -7.64
N ALA A 293 2.20 -7.34 -7.06
CA ALA A 293 3.30 -7.95 -6.32
C ALA A 293 2.85 -8.41 -4.93
N VAL A 294 3.69 -9.24 -4.31
CA VAL A 294 3.56 -9.74 -2.95
C VAL A 294 4.63 -9.06 -2.09
N ALA A 295 4.23 -8.51 -0.95
CA ALA A 295 5.15 -8.00 0.06
C ALA A 295 5.29 -8.99 1.22
N ILE A 296 6.47 -9.10 1.78
CA ILE A 296 6.79 -9.98 2.91
C ILE A 296 7.41 -9.10 3.99
N LEU A 297 6.78 -9.08 5.16
CA LEU A 297 7.24 -8.37 6.35
C LEU A 297 7.75 -9.38 7.37
N VAL A 298 8.86 -9.10 8.02
CA VAL A 298 9.44 -9.96 9.06
C VAL A 298 9.39 -9.23 10.40
N ALA A 299 8.95 -9.91 11.46
CA ALA A 299 8.97 -9.34 12.81
C ALA A 299 10.40 -9.07 13.27
N GLY A 300 10.67 -7.86 13.77
CA GLY A 300 11.99 -7.43 14.22
C GLY A 300 12.81 -6.68 13.18
N ASP A 301 12.29 -6.45 11.96
CA ASP A 301 13.04 -5.84 10.86
C ASP A 301 12.26 -4.67 10.22
N PRO A 302 12.86 -3.47 10.07
CA PRO A 302 12.19 -2.30 9.48
C PRO A 302 12.16 -2.31 7.94
N PHE A 303 12.24 -3.48 7.30
CA PHE A 303 12.22 -3.63 5.85
C PHE A 303 11.14 -4.60 5.38
N ALA A 304 10.52 -4.29 4.25
CA ALA A 304 9.63 -5.18 3.51
C ALA A 304 10.33 -5.72 2.26
N LEU A 305 10.25 -7.02 2.04
CA LEU A 305 10.67 -7.64 0.77
C LEU A 305 9.50 -7.65 -0.19
N VAL A 306 9.70 -7.19 -1.42
CA VAL A 306 8.65 -7.17 -2.44
C VAL A 306 9.05 -8.06 -3.61
N ALA A 307 8.14 -8.93 -4.06
CA ALA A 307 8.35 -9.93 -5.09
C ALA A 307 7.13 -10.13 -6.01
N PRO A 308 7.30 -10.35 -7.33
CA PRO A 308 8.53 -10.21 -8.08
C PRO A 308 8.77 -8.73 -8.41
N VAL A 309 10.04 -8.39 -8.58
CA VAL A 309 10.42 -7.13 -9.22
C VAL A 309 11.23 -7.40 -10.48
N THR A 310 11.19 -6.43 -11.40
CA THR A 310 12.04 -6.44 -12.58
C THR A 310 13.25 -5.54 -12.35
N PHE A 311 14.30 -5.71 -13.16
CA PHE A 311 15.48 -4.83 -13.13
C PHE A 311 15.13 -3.33 -13.18
N SER A 312 14.05 -2.98 -13.88
CA SER A 312 13.58 -1.59 -13.95
C SER A 312 13.25 -1.01 -12.57
N ALA A 313 12.76 -1.81 -11.62
CA ALA A 313 12.42 -1.34 -10.28
C ALA A 313 13.62 -0.75 -9.52
N PHE A 314 14.83 -1.25 -9.78
CA PHE A 314 16.08 -0.75 -9.18
C PHE A 314 16.55 0.58 -9.80
N LEU A 315 16.10 0.88 -11.02
CA LEU A 315 16.36 2.15 -11.68
C LEU A 315 15.35 3.24 -11.28
N HIS A 316 14.25 2.86 -10.63
CA HIS A 316 13.21 3.78 -10.17
C HIS A 316 13.41 4.16 -8.70
N SER A 317 13.56 5.46 -8.46
CA SER A 317 13.48 6.01 -7.11
C SER A 317 12.00 6.16 -6.73
N PRO A 318 11.60 5.87 -5.47
CA PRO A 318 10.25 6.20 -5.01
C PRO A 318 9.91 7.69 -5.15
N GLU A 319 10.91 8.58 -5.18
CA GLU A 319 10.70 10.02 -5.41
C GLU A 319 10.20 10.34 -6.83
N ASP A 320 10.47 9.48 -7.83
CA ASP A 320 10.07 9.72 -9.21
C ASP A 320 8.55 9.79 -9.39
N TYR A 321 7.80 9.14 -8.50
CA TYR A 321 6.34 9.16 -8.50
C TYR A 321 5.76 10.49 -8.01
N TYR A 322 6.52 11.26 -7.22
CA TYR A 322 6.07 12.53 -6.63
C TYR A 322 6.47 13.75 -7.46
N VAL A 323 7.27 13.56 -8.50
CA VAL A 323 7.70 14.63 -9.41
C VAL A 323 6.89 14.55 -10.71
N ARG A 324 6.67 15.70 -11.38
CA ARG A 324 5.99 15.71 -12.69
C ARG A 324 6.75 14.82 -13.69
N TRP A 325 5.99 14.10 -14.49
CA TRP A 325 6.49 13.10 -15.44
C TRP A 325 7.68 13.54 -16.31
N PRO A 326 7.82 14.81 -16.80
CA PRO A 326 8.96 15.17 -17.63
C PRO A 326 10.28 15.13 -16.84
N TYR A 327 10.27 15.65 -15.60
CA TYR A 327 11.46 15.65 -14.75
C TYR A 327 11.81 14.25 -14.27
N GLY A 328 10.81 13.45 -13.88
CA GLY A 328 11.02 12.04 -13.50
C GLY A 328 11.66 11.23 -14.61
N ASN A 329 11.25 11.43 -15.87
CA ASN A 329 11.88 10.75 -17.01
C ASN A 329 13.30 11.21 -17.29
N VAL A 330 13.60 12.51 -17.17
CA VAL A 330 14.98 13.01 -17.32
C VAL A 330 15.89 12.39 -16.25
N LEU A 331 15.46 12.35 -14.99
CA LEU A 331 16.20 11.69 -13.91
C LEU A 331 16.42 10.20 -14.18
N ARG A 332 15.39 9.51 -14.68
CA ARG A 332 15.47 8.12 -15.09
C ARG A 332 16.49 7.89 -16.21
N MET A 333 16.48 8.73 -17.24
CA MET A 333 17.46 8.68 -18.33
C MET A 333 18.89 8.90 -17.82
N ILE A 334 19.08 9.87 -16.92
CA ILE A 334 20.40 10.12 -16.30
C ILE A 334 20.88 8.88 -15.54
N ARG A 335 20.03 8.21 -14.75
CA ARG A 335 20.41 6.96 -14.05
C ARG A 335 20.77 5.84 -15.01
N VAL A 336 20.03 5.68 -16.12
CA VAL A 336 20.35 4.67 -17.15
C VAL A 336 21.70 4.97 -17.80
N ILE A 337 21.96 6.22 -18.18
CA ILE A 337 23.25 6.62 -18.77
C ILE A 337 24.39 6.44 -17.75
N ALA A 338 24.17 6.83 -16.50
CA ALA A 338 25.16 6.65 -15.44
C ALA A 338 25.47 5.17 -15.18
N LEU A 339 24.47 4.29 -15.21
CA LEU A 339 24.67 2.85 -15.14
C LEU A 339 25.53 2.33 -16.30
N LEU A 340 25.23 2.75 -17.54
CA LEU A 340 26.02 2.37 -18.71
C LEU A 340 27.48 2.84 -18.60
N ILE A 341 27.70 4.08 -18.16
CA ILE A 341 29.04 4.61 -17.92
C ILE A 341 29.72 3.79 -16.81
N ALA A 342 29.07 3.53 -15.68
CA ALA A 342 29.67 2.80 -14.56
C ALA A 342 30.12 1.38 -14.95
N VAL A 343 29.34 0.69 -15.80
CA VAL A 343 29.66 -0.66 -16.26
C VAL A 343 30.72 -0.65 -17.38
N LEU A 344 30.62 0.26 -18.34
CA LEU A 344 31.47 0.27 -19.54
C LEU A 344 32.79 1.05 -19.35
N LEU A 345 32.84 2.04 -18.46
CA LEU A 345 33.99 2.91 -18.28
C LEU A 345 35.25 2.16 -17.83
N PRO A 346 35.21 1.23 -16.84
CA PRO A 346 36.40 0.48 -16.44
C PRO A 346 36.97 -0.37 -17.57
N GLY A 347 36.10 -1.07 -18.32
CA GLY A 347 36.52 -1.88 -19.47
C GLY A 347 37.07 -1.05 -20.61
N THR A 348 36.42 0.09 -20.90
CA THR A 348 36.88 1.05 -21.92
C THR A 348 38.22 1.66 -21.54
N TYR A 349 38.41 2.01 -20.26
CA TYR A 349 39.68 2.53 -19.74
C TYR A 349 40.82 1.55 -19.97
N ILE A 350 40.66 0.28 -19.59
CA ILE A 350 41.66 -0.78 -19.81
C ILE A 350 41.92 -1.01 -21.30
N ALA A 351 40.89 -0.97 -22.14
CA ALA A 351 41.03 -1.16 -23.58
C ALA A 351 41.86 -0.04 -24.24
N ILE A 352 41.63 1.21 -23.83
CA ILE A 352 42.38 2.37 -24.37
C ILE A 352 43.83 2.32 -23.90
N THR A 353 44.09 2.09 -22.61
CA THR A 353 45.46 2.06 -22.07
C THR A 353 46.30 0.89 -22.58
N ASN A 354 45.69 -0.24 -22.95
CA ASN A 354 46.47 -1.39 -23.45
C ASN A 354 46.62 -1.43 -24.98
N TYR A 355 45.57 -1.04 -25.73
CA TYR A 355 45.55 -1.21 -27.18
C TYR A 355 45.62 0.09 -27.99
N HIS A 356 45.32 1.24 -27.39
CA HIS A 356 45.29 2.54 -28.07
C HIS A 356 46.01 3.63 -27.25
N ASN A 357 47.26 3.37 -26.89
CA ASN A 357 48.10 4.30 -26.12
C ASN A 357 48.24 5.69 -26.76
N GLU A 358 48.14 5.78 -28.09
CA GLU A 358 48.20 7.04 -28.83
C GLU A 358 46.99 7.96 -28.60
N MET A 359 45.87 7.43 -28.09
CA MET A 359 44.68 8.24 -27.78
C MET A 359 44.81 8.98 -26.44
N ILE A 360 45.76 8.60 -25.58
CA ILE A 360 45.99 9.25 -24.29
C ILE A 360 47.06 10.32 -24.48
N PRO A 361 46.77 11.61 -24.19
CA PRO A 361 47.79 12.65 -24.23
C PRO A 361 48.99 12.26 -23.38
N THR A 362 50.20 12.34 -23.93
CA THR A 362 51.46 11.92 -23.28
C THR A 362 51.66 12.53 -21.89
N VAL A 363 51.13 13.74 -21.65
CA VAL A 363 51.15 14.43 -20.35
C VAL A 363 50.41 13.64 -19.26
N LEU A 364 49.27 13.02 -19.58
CA LEU A 364 48.49 12.20 -18.62
C LEU A 364 49.13 10.83 -18.38
N LEU A 365 49.76 10.26 -19.41
CA LEU A 365 50.41 8.96 -19.32
C LEU A 365 51.65 9.02 -18.41
N LEU A 366 52.45 10.09 -18.52
CA LEU A 366 53.58 10.37 -17.63
C LEU A 366 53.17 10.57 -16.17
N SER A 367 52.01 11.18 -15.90
CA SER A 367 51.53 11.37 -14.52
C SER A 367 51.01 10.09 -13.87
N LEU A 368 50.48 9.13 -14.65
CA LEU A 368 50.01 7.85 -14.15
C LEU A 368 51.15 6.87 -13.84
N ILE A 369 52.30 6.98 -14.52
CA ILE A 369 53.49 6.15 -14.29
C ILE A 369 54.29 6.62 -13.05
N HIS A 370 54.16 7.89 -12.67
CA HIS A 370 54.84 8.46 -11.50
C HIS A 370 54.04 8.36 -10.19
N ILE A 371 52.86 7.74 -10.22
CA ILE A 371 52.06 7.35 -9.06
C ILE A 371 52.20 5.84 -8.91
#